data_AF-A0A920M0L2-F1
#
_entry.id   AF-A0A920M0L2-F1
#
_cell.length_a   1.000
_cell.length_b   1.000
_cell.length_c   1.000
_cell.angle_alpha   90.00
_cell.angle_beta   90.00
_cell.angle_gamma   90.00
#
_symmetry.space_group_name_H-M   'P 1'
#
loop_
_entity.id
_entity.type
_entity.pdbx_description
1 polymer ?
#
loop_
_entity_poly.entity_id
_entity_poly.type
_entity_poly.pdbx_seq_one_letter_code
_entity_poly.pdbx_strand_id
1 'polypeptide(L)'
;MNDKKIFLPYKAITASRKEVNFKFSLDENTNSPLVINEIINLLLSKISNEINIYKPSNGDIIQALCMALVVRCKIIDYDINKIEKIVDKTIKRAFSDAKKAEVLEPLSGNS
;
A
#
# COMPACT_ATOMS: atom_id res chain seq x y z
N MET A 1 -29.00 3.71 -1.61
CA MET A 1 -28.41 2.42 -1.16
C MET A 1 -27.24 2.76 -0.26
N ASN A 2 -27.16 2.20 0.94
CA ASN A 2 -25.97 2.36 1.78
C ASN A 2 -24.88 1.48 1.18
N ASP A 3 -24.00 2.06 0.38
CA ASP A 3 -22.83 1.36 -0.12
C ASP A 3 -21.99 0.93 1.08
N LYS A 4 -22.00 -0.38 1.36
CA LYS A 4 -21.25 -0.96 2.47
C LYS A 4 -19.78 -0.82 2.17
N LYS A 5 -19.17 0.24 2.71
CA LYS A 5 -17.76 0.55 2.52
C LYS A 5 -16.90 -0.56 3.16
N ILE A 6 -16.18 -1.30 2.31
CA ILE A 6 -15.29 -2.38 2.74
C ILE A 6 -13.93 -1.76 3.09
N PHE A 7 -13.33 -2.23 4.18
CA PHE A 7 -12.02 -1.77 4.64
C PHE A 7 -11.06 -2.94 4.81
N LEU A 8 -9.79 -2.70 4.51
CA LEU A 8 -8.68 -3.57 4.87
C LEU A 8 -7.99 -2.98 6.11
N PRO A 9 -8.10 -3.62 7.30
CA PRO A 9 -7.19 -3.34 8.38
C PRO A 9 -5.79 -3.83 7.97
N TYR A 10 -4.79 -2.97 8.07
CA TYR A 10 -3.41 -3.32 7.74
C TYR A 10 -2.48 -2.80 8.81
N LYS A 11 -1.51 -3.61 9.22
CA LYS A 11 -0.60 -3.29 10.31
C LYS A 11 0.83 -3.34 9.83
N ALA A 12 1.56 -2.24 10.00
CA ALA A 12 2.98 -2.17 9.70
C ALA A 12 3.78 -1.92 10.99
N ILE A 13 4.97 -2.52 11.06
CA ILE A 13 5.94 -2.26 12.12
C ILE A 13 7.10 -1.49 11.50
N THR A 14 7.37 -0.30 12.02
CA THR A 14 8.49 0.53 11.57
C THR A 14 9.83 0.00 12.11
N ALA A 15 10.95 0.45 11.52
CA ALA A 15 12.28 0.13 12.03
C ALA A 15 12.49 0.55 13.50
N SER A 16 11.82 1.61 13.94
CA SER A 16 11.81 2.09 15.33
C SER A 16 10.80 1.36 16.22
N ARG A 17 10.24 0.22 15.78
CA ARG A 17 9.26 -0.61 16.48
C ARG A 17 7.94 0.08 16.82
N LYS A 18 7.63 1.22 16.19
CA LYS A 18 6.28 1.79 16.23
C LYS A 18 5.34 0.91 15.41
N GLU A 19 4.16 0.67 15.95
CA GLU A 19 3.07 0.03 15.22
C GLU A 19 2.23 1.09 14.53
N VAL A 20 2.01 0.93 13.22
CA VAL A 20 1.17 1.82 12.43
C VAL A 20 -0.03 1.01 11.94
N ASN A 21 -1.21 1.38 12.43
CA ASN A 21 -2.47 0.72 12.16
C ASN A 21 -3.26 1.51 11.11
N PHE A 22 -3.33 0.94 9.91
CA PHE A 22 -4.05 1.50 8.77
C PHE A 22 -5.45 0.90 8.65
N LYS A 23 -6.37 1.72 8.13
CA LYS A 23 -7.71 1.28 7.71
C LYS A 23 -7.96 1.72 6.28
N PHE A 24 -7.45 0.94 5.32
CA PHE A 24 -7.56 1.27 3.90
C PHE A 24 -8.96 1.02 3.37
N SER A 25 -9.56 2.04 2.78
CA SER A 25 -10.83 1.92 2.06
C SER A 25 -10.61 1.15 0.76
N LEU A 26 -11.35 0.05 0.58
CA LEU A 26 -11.27 -0.75 -0.62
C LEU A 26 -12.25 -0.24 -1.69
N ASP A 27 -11.92 -0.49 -2.95
CA ASP A 27 -12.83 -0.21 -4.07
C ASP A 27 -13.98 -1.22 -4.10
N GLU A 28 -15.14 -0.81 -4.62
CA GLU A 28 -16.32 -1.68 -4.74
C GLU A 28 -16.06 -2.92 -5.61
N ASN A 29 -15.10 -2.82 -6.54
CA ASN A 29 -14.68 -3.91 -7.42
C ASN A 29 -13.63 -4.83 -6.77
N THR A 30 -13.33 -4.65 -5.48
CA THR A 30 -12.38 -5.49 -4.76
C THR A 30 -12.96 -6.88 -4.49
N ASN A 31 -12.39 -7.89 -5.13
CA ASN A 31 -12.85 -9.28 -4.95
C ASN A 31 -12.50 -9.88 -3.59
N SER A 32 -11.29 -9.62 -3.05
CA SER A 32 -10.84 -10.21 -1.79
C SER A 32 -9.85 -9.31 -1.04
N PRO A 33 -10.24 -8.76 0.13
CA PRO A 33 -9.33 -8.04 1.02
C PRO A 33 -8.13 -8.90 1.47
N LEU A 34 -8.36 -10.20 1.67
CA LEU A 34 -7.31 -11.14 2.08
C LEU A 34 -6.23 -11.27 1.01
N VAL A 35 -6.62 -11.42 -0.26
CA VAL A 35 -5.65 -11.49 -1.36
C VAL A 35 -4.85 -10.19 -1.48
N ILE A 36 -5.48 -9.03 -1.26
CA ILE A 36 -4.77 -7.74 -1.22
C ILE A 36 -3.75 -7.73 -0.08
N ASN A 37 -4.12 -8.19 1.12
CA ASN A 37 -3.20 -8.27 2.27
C ASN A 37 -1.96 -9.11 1.94
N GLU A 38 -2.13 -10.29 1.36
CA GLU A 38 -1.02 -11.17 0.98
C GLU A 38 -0.12 -10.53 -0.07
N ILE A 39 -0.69 -9.86 -1.07
CA ILE A 39 0.08 -9.16 -2.10
C ILE A 39 0.88 -8.01 -1.50
N ILE A 40 0.29 -7.19 -0.62
CA ILE A 40 1.00 -6.08 0.05
C ILE A 40 2.17 -6.62 0.86
N ASN A 41 1.96 -7.67 1.66
CA ASN A 41 3.02 -8.28 2.47
C ASN A 41 4.15 -8.84 1.62
N LEU A 42 3.82 -9.54 0.53
CA LEU A 42 4.80 -10.08 -0.42
C LEU A 42 5.64 -8.95 -1.04
N LEU A 43 5.00 -7.89 -1.53
CA LEU A 43 5.69 -6.75 -2.16
C LEU A 43 6.61 -6.05 -1.18
N LEU A 44 6.13 -5.74 0.03
CA LEU A 44 6.93 -5.06 1.05
C LEU A 44 8.11 -5.92 1.53
N SER A 45 7.91 -7.24 1.67
CA SER A 45 8.99 -8.17 2.01
C SER A 45 10.07 -8.19 0.91
N LYS A 46 9.67 -8.25 -0.36
CA LYS A 46 10.61 -8.22 -1.48
C LYS A 46 11.37 -6.90 -1.54
N ILE A 47 10.68 -5.76 -1.47
CA ILE A 47 11.32 -4.44 -1.44
C ILE A 47 12.32 -4.35 -0.28
N SER A 48 11.95 -4.82 0.92
CA SER A 48 12.85 -4.79 2.08
C SER A 48 14.13 -5.60 1.85
N ASN A 49 14.03 -6.76 1.19
CA ASN A 49 15.19 -7.56 0.83
C ASN A 49 16.08 -6.83 -0.19
N GLU A 50 15.49 -6.25 -1.24
CA GLU A 50 16.25 -5.53 -2.27
C GLU A 50 16.92 -4.27 -1.71
N ILE A 51 16.30 -3.59 -0.73
CA ILE A 51 16.91 -2.44 -0.04
C ILE A 51 18.23 -2.85 0.63
N ASN A 52 18.25 -4.01 1.29
CA ASN A 52 19.45 -4.50 1.96
C ASN A 52 20.58 -4.88 0.98
N ILE A 53 20.22 -5.25 -0.25
CA ILE A 53 21.17 -5.66 -1.30
C ILE A 53 21.71 -4.44 -2.04
N TYR A 54 20.84 -3.62 -2.63
CA TYR A 54 21.22 -2.55 -3.56
C TYR A 54 21.41 -1.19 -2.88
N LYS A 55 20.93 -1.02 -1.64
CA LYS A 55 20.92 0.27 -0.92
C LYS A 55 20.37 1.44 -1.76
N PRO A 56 19.21 1.28 -2.42
CA PRO A 56 18.61 2.32 -3.25
C PRO A 56 18.14 3.51 -2.39
N SER A 57 17.99 4.68 -3.01
CA SER A 57 17.31 5.80 -2.35
C SER A 57 15.81 5.57 -2.27
N ASN A 58 15.12 6.29 -1.38
CA ASN A 58 13.65 6.28 -1.32
C ASN A 58 13.02 6.70 -2.67
N GLY A 59 13.68 7.62 -3.39
CA GLY A 59 13.22 8.07 -4.72
C GLY A 59 13.24 6.94 -5.74
N ASP A 60 14.31 6.13 -5.77
CA ASP A 60 14.44 4.99 -6.68
C ASP A 60 13.36 3.93 -6.42
N ILE A 61 13.07 3.63 -5.15
CA ILE A 61 12.03 2.67 -4.76
C ILE A 61 10.65 3.15 -5.22
N ILE A 62 10.31 4.41 -4.95
CA ILE A 62 9.03 5.01 -5.35
C ILE A 62 8.89 4.98 -6.87
N GLN A 63 9.93 5.41 -7.59
CA GLN A 63 9.93 5.43 -9.05
C GLN A 63 9.77 4.02 -9.63
N ALA A 64 10.50 3.03 -9.11
CA ALA A 64 10.39 1.64 -9.56
C ALA A 64 8.97 1.08 -9.33
N LEU A 65 8.35 1.35 -8.17
CA LEU A 65 6.98 0.91 -7.88
C LEU A 65 5.95 1.55 -8.82
N CYS A 66 6.09 2.84 -9.10
CA CYS A 66 5.23 3.53 -10.07
C CYS A 66 5.37 2.94 -11.47
N MET A 67 6.60 2.70 -11.93
CA MET A 67 6.84 2.10 -13.25
C MET A 67 6.33 0.66 -13.33
N ALA A 68 6.53 -0.15 -12.29
CA ALA A 68 5.99 -1.51 -12.21
C ALA A 68 4.46 -1.54 -12.27
N LEU A 69 3.78 -0.60 -11.60
CA LEU A 69 2.33 -0.45 -11.68
C LEU A 69 1.88 -0.13 -13.11
N VAL A 70 2.50 0.84 -13.76
CA VAL A 70 2.14 1.22 -15.14
C VAL A 70 2.37 0.06 -16.11
N VAL A 71 3.50 -0.65 -16.00
CA VAL A 71 3.78 -1.86 -16.80
C VAL A 71 2.68 -2.90 -16.57
N ARG A 72 2.31 -3.17 -15.32
CA ARG A 72 1.24 -4.14 -14.99
C ARG A 72 -0.10 -3.76 -15.61
N CYS A 73 -0.43 -2.47 -15.62
CA CYS A 73 -1.66 -1.97 -16.23
C CYS A 73 -1.64 -2.06 -17.76
N LYS A 74 -0.47 -1.87 -18.40
CA LYS A 74 -0.32 -1.99 -19.86
C LYS A 74 -0.40 -3.42 -20.39
N ILE A 75 -0.12 -4.42 -19.55
CA ILE A 75 -0.27 -5.84 -19.90
C ILE A 75 -1.77 -6.20 -20.12
N ILE A 76 -2.68 -5.47 -19.49
CA ILE A 76 -4.13 -5.66 -19.67
C ILE A 76 -4.55 -4.80 -20.87
N ASP A 77 -5.21 -5.40 -21.87
CA ASP A 77 -5.76 -4.66 -23.01
C ASP A 77 -6.86 -3.71 -22.52
N TYR A 78 -6.49 -2.46 -22.29
CA TYR A 78 -7.35 -1.46 -21.67
C TYR A 78 -6.89 -0.04 -22.03
N ASP A 79 -7.84 0.90 -22.05
CA ASP A 79 -7.58 2.32 -22.31
C ASP A 79 -6.70 2.93 -21.22
N ILE A 80 -5.49 3.36 -21.60
CA ILE A 80 -4.48 3.88 -20.68
C ILE A 80 -4.96 5.12 -19.93
N ASN A 81 -5.77 5.97 -20.54
CA ASN A 81 -6.27 7.18 -19.90
C ASN A 81 -7.29 6.84 -18.80
N LYS A 82 -8.03 5.73 -18.95
CA LYS A 82 -8.94 5.23 -17.91
C LYS A 82 -8.16 4.59 -16.77
N ILE A 83 -7.13 3.80 -17.08
CA ILE A 83 -6.21 3.24 -16.06
C ILE A 83 -5.59 4.35 -15.23
N GLU A 84 -5.05 5.38 -15.88
CA GLU A 84 -4.37 6.50 -15.20
C GLU A 84 -5.32 7.13 -14.18
N LYS A 85 -6.57 7.45 -14.58
CA LYS A 85 -7.59 7.98 -13.68
C LYS A 85 -7.92 7.05 -12.51
N ILE A 86 -7.99 5.74 -12.74
CA ILE A 86 -8.27 4.75 -11.68
C ILE A 86 -7.10 4.70 -10.69
N VAL A 87 -5.86 4.66 -11.18
CA VAL A 87 -4.64 4.67 -10.36
C VAL A 87 -4.60 5.94 -9.52
N ASP A 88 -4.82 7.10 -10.14
CA ASP A 88 -4.84 8.41 -9.49
C ASP A 88 -5.86 8.48 -8.35
N LYS A 89 -7.08 8.03 -8.60
CA LYS A 89 -8.15 7.99 -7.60
C LYS A 89 -7.79 7.05 -6.45
N THR A 90 -7.26 5.87 -6.77
CA THR A 90 -6.92 4.83 -5.80
C THR A 90 -5.78 5.28 -4.90
N ILE A 91 -4.72 5.84 -5.47
CA ILE A 91 -3.55 6.28 -4.70
C ILE A 91 -3.86 7.50 -3.83
N LYS A 92 -4.64 8.47 -4.34
CA LYS A 92 -5.14 9.61 -3.56
C LYS A 92 -5.95 9.14 -2.34
N ARG A 93 -6.79 8.12 -2.52
CA ARG A 93 -7.56 7.52 -1.42
C ARG A 93 -6.66 6.81 -0.41
N ALA A 94 -5.72 5.98 -0.87
CA ALA A 94 -4.78 5.29 0.00
C ALA A 94 -3.96 6.27 0.86
N PHE A 95 -3.48 7.39 0.28
CA PHE A 95 -2.83 8.45 1.04
C PHE A 95 -3.77 9.13 2.05
N SER A 96 -5.03 9.37 1.68
CA SER A 96 -6.01 9.93 2.63
C SER A 96 -6.24 9.00 3.83
N ASP A 97 -6.21 7.69 3.63
CA ASP A 97 -6.41 6.71 4.71
C ASP A 97 -5.13 6.53 5.53
N ALA A 98 -3.95 6.56 4.90
CA ALA A 98 -2.67 6.55 5.59
C ALA A 98 -2.48 7.76 6.52
N LYS A 99 -2.94 8.94 6.11
CA LYS A 99 -2.93 10.15 6.97
C LYS A 99 -3.80 10.03 8.22
N LYS A 100 -4.73 9.08 8.26
CA LYS A 100 -5.61 8.80 9.41
C LYS A 100 -5.15 7.58 10.20
N ALA A 101 -4.03 6.95 9.80
CA ALA A 101 -3.52 5.77 10.47
C ALA A 101 -3.14 6.11 11.91
N GLU A 102 -3.45 5.19 12.81
CA GLU A 102 -3.09 5.31 14.22
C GLU A 102 -1.65 4.84 14.41
N VAL A 103 -0.85 5.62 15.12
CA VAL A 103 0.55 5.28 15.45
C VAL A 103 0.62 4.97 16.94
N LEU A 104 0.94 3.73 17.27
CA LEU A 104 1.19 3.29 18.63
C LEU A 104 2.69 3.28 18.88
N GLU A 105 3.12 4.04 19.88
CA GLU A 105 4.51 4.06 20.33
C GLU A 105 4.87 2.71 20.99
N PRO A 106 6.11 2.23 20.84
CA PRO A 106 6.56 1.04 21.54
C PRO A 106 6.38 1.25 23.05
N LEU A 107 5.83 0.24 23.74
CA LEU A 107 5.74 0.25 25.20
C LEU A 107 7.15 0.44 25.76
N SER A 108 7.44 1.63 26.29
CA SER A 108 8.64 1.87 27.07
C SER A 108 8.56 0.97 28.30
N GLY A 109 9.35 -0.10 28.33
CA GLY A 109 9.46 -0.93 29.52
C GLY A 109 9.98 -0.07 30.66
N ASN A 110 9.18 0.09 31.71
CA ASN A 110 9.71 0.51 33.01
C ASN A 110 10.76 -0.54 33.40
N SER A 111 12.02 -0.14 33.30
CA SER A 111 13.15 -0.85 33.92
C SER A 111 13.21 -0.48 35.40
#